data_AF-A0A0R2I2Z9-F1
#
_entry.id   AF-A0A0R2I2Z9-F1
#
_cell.length_a   1.000
_cell.length_b   1.000
_cell.length_c   1.000
_cell.angle_alpha   90.00
_cell.angle_beta   90.00
_cell.angle_gamma   90.00
#
_symmetry.space_group_name_H-M   'P 1'
#
loop_
_entity.id
_entity.type
_entity.pdbx_description
1 polymer ?
#
loop_
_entity_poly.entity_id
_entity_poly.type
_entity_poly.pdbx_seq_one_letter_code
_entity_poly.pdbx_strand_id
1 'polypeptide(L)'
;MLFKRDQHRMAKIGNHNLLQLIYETKHSWDHAKETEKAVYESHVNTELADRTKLQEKKYLYLYKKARARKLHGYLSDLVIQQ
;
A
#
# COMPACT_ATOMS: atom_id res chain seq x y z
N MET A 1 -0.59 -16.99 -31.32
CA MET A 1 -0.90 -15.68 -30.69
C MET A 1 -1.81 -15.76 -29.46
N LEU A 2 -2.17 -16.95 -28.96
CA LEU A 2 -3.06 -17.14 -27.79
C LEU A 2 -2.40 -16.72 -26.46
N PHE A 3 -1.10 -17.01 -26.26
CA PHE A 3 -0.40 -16.70 -25.00
C PHE A 3 -0.14 -15.21 -24.74
N LYS A 4 0.03 -14.39 -25.78
CA LYS A 4 0.26 -12.94 -25.63
C LYS A 4 -0.99 -12.21 -25.13
N ARG A 5 -2.19 -12.67 -25.51
CA ARG A 5 -3.47 -12.13 -25.00
C ARG A 5 -3.63 -12.39 -23.51
N ASP A 6 -3.20 -13.55 -23.04
CA ASP A 6 -3.23 -13.90 -21.62
C ASP A 6 -2.22 -13.07 -20.80
N GLN A 7 -1.00 -12.86 -21.33
CA GLN A 7 0.03 -12.04 -20.68
C GLN A 7 -0.44 -10.61 -20.38
N HIS A 8 -1.11 -9.94 -21.32
CA HIS A 8 -1.65 -8.59 -21.08
C HIS A 8 -2.76 -8.58 -20.01
N ARG A 9 -3.64 -9.59 -20.03
CA ARG A 9 -4.69 -9.74 -19.03
C ARG A 9 -4.11 -9.98 -17.63
N MET A 10 -3.14 -10.89 -17.53
CA MET A 10 -2.46 -11.21 -16.28
C MET A 10 -1.65 -10.02 -15.74
N ALA A 11 -1.02 -9.24 -16.62
CA ALA A 11 -0.36 -8.00 -16.24
C ALA A 11 -1.37 -6.99 -15.66
N LYS A 12 -2.54 -6.82 -16.28
CA LYS A 12 -3.61 -5.94 -15.78
C LYS A 12 -4.11 -6.38 -14.39
N ILE A 13 -4.39 -7.67 -14.21
CA ILE A 13 -4.81 -8.23 -12.91
C ILE A 13 -3.72 -8.03 -11.85
N GLY A 14 -2.47 -8.38 -12.17
CA GLY A 14 -1.36 -8.21 -11.25
C GLY A 14 -1.08 -6.76 -10.87
N ASN A 15 -1.32 -5.82 -11.78
CA ASN A 15 -1.20 -4.39 -11.52
C ASN A 15 -2.35 -3.87 -10.65
N HIS A 16 -3.57 -4.32 -10.90
CA HIS A 16 -4.72 -4.00 -10.05
C HIS A 16 -4.51 -4.50 -8.61
N ASN A 17 -4.11 -5.76 -8.45
CA ASN A 17 -3.83 -6.35 -7.14
C ASN A 17 -2.68 -5.62 -6.42
N LEU A 18 -1.63 -5.19 -7.17
CA LEU A 18 -0.54 -4.41 -6.60
C LEU A 18 -1.02 -3.05 -6.09
N LEU A 19 -1.90 -2.37 -6.82
CA LEU A 19 -2.49 -1.09 -6.38
C LEU A 19 -3.36 -1.29 -5.14
N GLN A 20 -4.23 -2.29 -5.12
CA GLN A 20 -5.05 -2.62 -3.96
C GLN A 20 -4.18 -2.89 -2.73
N LEU A 21 -3.13 -3.71 -2.87
CA LEU A 21 -2.20 -4.01 -1.79
C LEU A 21 -1.46 -2.76 -1.28
N ILE A 22 -1.13 -1.80 -2.15
CA ILE A 22 -0.56 -0.51 -1.75
C ILE A 22 -1.54 0.27 -0.87
N TYR A 23 -2.83 0.34 -1.24
CA TYR A 23 -3.84 1.04 -0.46
C TYR A 23 -4.07 0.40 0.91
N GLU A 24 -4.21 -0.93 0.95
CA GLU A 24 -4.34 -1.68 2.20
C GLU A 24 -3.12 -1.50 3.12
N THR A 25 -1.92 -1.57 2.55
CA THR A 25 -0.67 -1.38 3.31
C THR A 25 -0.55 0.05 3.82
N LYS A 26 -0.96 1.04 3.02
CA LYS A 26 -1.00 2.44 3.45
C LYS A 26 -1.96 2.64 4.62
N HIS A 27 -3.17 2.10 4.52
CA HIS A 27 -4.16 2.14 5.61
C HIS A 27 -3.61 1.50 6.89
N SER A 28 -2.98 0.33 6.77
CA SER A 28 -2.33 -0.34 7.91
C SER A 28 -1.20 0.48 8.52
N TRP A 29 -0.40 1.17 7.70
CA TRP A 29 0.64 2.06 8.19
C TRP A 29 0.06 3.30 8.89
N ASP A 30 -0.98 3.91 8.32
CA ASP A 30 -1.66 5.06 8.93
C ASP A 30 -2.24 4.67 10.30
N HIS A 31 -2.90 3.51 10.41
CA HIS A 31 -3.40 2.99 11.68
C HIS A 31 -2.29 2.68 12.71
N ALA A 32 -1.14 2.15 12.27
CA ALA A 32 -0.01 1.90 13.16
C ALA A 32 0.56 3.20 13.74
N LYS A 33 0.66 4.26 12.94
CA LYS A 33 1.07 5.60 13.42
C LYS A 33 0.09 6.18 14.43
N GLU A 34 -1.22 6.02 14.19
CA GLU A 34 -2.25 6.47 15.14
C GLU A 34 -2.14 5.74 16.48
N THR A 35 -1.94 4.42 16.44
CA THR A 35 -1.74 3.58 17.64
C THR A 35 -0.47 3.98 18.38
N GLU A 36 0.65 4.13 17.68
CA GLU A 36 1.92 4.56 18.28
C GLU A 36 1.77 5.92 18.96
N LYS A 37 1.12 6.89 18.30
CA LYS A 37 0.88 8.23 18.85
C LYS A 37 0.02 8.18 20.12
N ALA A 38 -1.06 7.41 20.11
CA ALA A 38 -1.96 7.27 21.25
C ALA A 38 -1.28 6.63 22.48
N VAL A 39 -0.33 5.71 22.26
CA VAL A 39 0.39 5.01 23.33
C VAL A 39 1.66 5.74 23.77
N TYR A 40 2.24 6.63 22.94
CA TYR A 40 3.38 7.46 23.36
C TYR A 40 3.03 8.37 24.55
N GLU A 41 1.76 8.73 24.70
CA GLU A 41 1.23 9.42 25.89
C GLU A 41 1.42 8.62 27.20
N SER A 42 1.70 7.30 27.11
CA SER A 42 1.88 6.39 28.26
C SER A 42 3.32 5.85 28.49
N HIS A 43 4.35 6.48 27.90
CA HIS A 43 5.78 6.37 28.27
C HIS A 43 6.57 5.04 28.09
N VAL A 44 6.08 4.03 27.37
CA VAL A 44 6.91 2.87 26.97
C VAL A 44 6.33 2.27 25.69
N ASN A 45 7.02 2.31 24.54
CA ASN A 45 6.86 1.24 23.52
C ASN A 45 7.79 1.37 22.30
N THR A 46 8.96 0.74 22.36
CA THR A 46 9.80 0.49 21.17
C THR A 46 9.12 -0.44 20.16
N GLU A 47 8.29 -1.37 20.63
CA GLU A 47 7.59 -2.33 19.76
C GLU A 47 6.62 -1.65 18.78
N LEU A 48 5.89 -0.63 19.23
CA LEU A 48 4.96 0.11 18.36
C LEU A 48 5.71 0.91 17.29
N ALA A 49 6.82 1.55 17.66
CA ALA A 49 7.69 2.23 16.71
C ALA A 49 8.26 1.25 15.66
N ASP A 50 8.69 0.06 16.08
CA ASP A 50 9.17 -0.99 15.17
C ASP A 50 8.06 -1.49 14.23
N ARG A 51 6.84 -1.68 14.75
CA ARG A 51 5.66 -2.06 13.95
C ARG A 51 5.32 -0.99 12.92
N THR A 52 5.30 0.28 13.31
CA THR A 52 5.09 1.42 12.38
C THR A 52 6.17 1.44 11.30
N LYS A 53 7.44 1.27 11.69
CA LYS A 53 8.57 1.25 10.76
C LYS A 53 8.48 0.10 9.77
N LEU A 54 8.07 -1.08 10.22
CA LEU A 54 7.86 -2.24 9.35
C LEU A 54 6.78 -1.97 8.29
N GLN A 55 5.66 -1.36 8.67
CA GLN A 55 4.59 -1.03 7.73
C GLN A 55 5.00 0.05 6.72
N GLU A 56 5.76 1.06 7.17
CA GLU A 56 6.38 2.05 6.29
C GLU A 56 7.27 1.37 5.23
N LYS A 57 8.15 0.44 5.64
CA LYS A 57 9.04 -0.26 4.70
C LYS A 57 8.27 -1.12 3.70
N LYS A 58 7.19 -1.79 4.12
CA LYS A 58 6.31 -2.53 3.21
C LYS A 58 5.65 -1.60 2.19
N TYR A 59 5.10 -0.48 2.63
CA TYR A 59 4.49 0.52 1.75
C TYR A 59 5.50 1.04 0.70
N LEU A 60 6.68 1.47 1.13
CA LEU A 60 7.72 1.99 0.23
C LEU A 60 8.21 0.95 -0.77
N TYR A 61 8.33 -0.31 -0.36
CA TYR A 61 8.70 -1.41 -1.25
C TYR A 61 7.66 -1.61 -2.37
N LEU A 62 6.38 -1.63 -2.01
CA LEU A 62 5.29 -1.77 -2.98
C LEU A 62 5.21 -0.55 -3.91
N TYR A 63 5.37 0.65 -3.37
CA TYR A 63 5.42 1.88 -4.17
C TYR A 63 6.57 1.86 -5.18
N LYS A 64 7.76 1.39 -4.79
CA LYS A 64 8.90 1.22 -5.70
C LYS A 64 8.57 0.23 -6.84
N LYS A 65 7.89 -0.88 -6.52
CA LYS A 65 7.42 -1.84 -7.54
C LYS A 65 6.41 -1.22 -8.51
N ALA A 66 5.44 -0.46 -8.00
CA ALA A 66 4.44 0.21 -8.83
C ALA A 66 5.09 1.25 -9.76
N ARG A 67 6.05 2.02 -9.25
CA ARG A 67 6.83 2.98 -10.06
C ARG A 67 7.61 2.30 -11.18
N ALA A 68 8.26 1.17 -10.90
CA ALA A 68 8.98 0.39 -11.92
C ALA A 68 8.05 -0.12 -13.03
N ARG A 69 6.78 -0.38 -12.69
CA ARG A 69 5.72 -0.80 -13.63
C ARG A 69 4.96 0.37 -14.26
N LYS A 70 5.37 1.62 -13.99
CA LYS A 70 4.69 2.85 -14.44
C LYS A 70 3.19 2.87 -14.11
N LEU A 71 2.83 2.32 -12.96
CA LEU A 71 1.44 2.36 -12.51
C LEU A 71 1.12 3.75 -12.00
N HIS A 72 0.05 4.31 -12.52
CA HIS A 72 -0.58 5.48 -11.95
C HIS A 72 -1.68 4.97 -11.02
N GLY A 73 -1.71 5.48 -9.79
CA GLY A 73 -2.82 5.18 -8.89
C GLY A 73 -4.11 5.68 -9.54
N TYR A 74 -5.16 4.89 -9.44
CA TYR A 74 -6.50 5.44 -9.58
C TYR A 74 -6.70 6.22 -8.28
N LEU A 75 -6.50 7.54 -8.29
CA LEU A 75 -7.24 8.37 -7.34
C LEU A 75 -8.69 7.98 -7.61
N SER A 76 -9.25 7.19 -6.71
CA SER A 76 -10.54 6.56 -6.90
C SER A 76 -11.52 7.64 -7.38
N ASP A 77 -12.06 7.49 -8.59
CA ASP A 77 -13.20 8.28 -9.07
C ASP A 77 -14.41 8.15 -8.11
N LEU A 78 -14.32 7.27 -7.10
CA LEU A 78 -15.25 7.13 -5.97
C LEU A 78 -15.06 8.16 -4.84
N VAL A 79 -14.10 9.09 -4.92
CA VAL A 79 -13.98 10.22 -3.96
C VAL A 79 -14.43 11.55 -4.56
N ILE A 80 -14.84 11.57 -5.84
CA ILE A 80 -15.56 12.69 -6.46
C ILE A 80 -16.97 12.21 -6.78
N GLN A 81 -17.80 12.07 -5.76
CA GLN A 81 -19.27 12.23 -5.77
C GLN A 81 -19.83 11.70 -4.44
N GLN A 82 -19.91 12.58 -3.45
CA GLN A 82 -21.08 12.81 -2.59
C GLN A 82 -20.83 14.02 -1.69
#